data_AF-A0A7X8E344-F1
#
_entry.id   AF-A0A7X8E344-F1
#
_cell.length_a   1.000
_cell.length_b   1.000
_cell.length_c   1.000
_cell.angle_alpha   90.00
_cell.angle_beta   90.00
_cell.angle_gamma   90.00
#
_symmetry.space_group_name_H-M   'P 1'
#
loop_
_entity.id
_entity.type
_entity.pdbx_description
1 polymer ?
#
loop_
_entity_poly.entity_id
_entity_poly.type
_entity_poly.pdbx_seq_one_letter_code
_entity_poly.pdbx_strand_id
1 'polypeptide(L)'
;PLNEEAYKGSDGRHYCGLGLGQWTGPRGEGLVKYGKENGKGWYSLQTQMEYAFKEGPTTEVLKKCLVNSESTREGVDNVYQFWERANVPDSLPTRYAGAKQWYPFIKNIVDGN
;
A
#
# COMPACT_ATOMS: atom_id res chain seq x y z
N PRO A 1 -2.94 9.49 22.48
CA PRO A 1 -3.84 10.38 21.70
C PRO A 1 -3.60 10.18 20.20
N LEU A 2 -4.65 10.27 19.37
CA LEU A 2 -4.52 10.21 17.91
C LEU A 2 -3.82 11.48 17.40
N ASN A 3 -2.96 11.35 16.38
CA ASN A 3 -2.43 12.52 15.67
C ASN A 3 -3.50 13.00 14.67
N GLU A 4 -4.44 13.82 15.11
CA GLU A 4 -5.59 14.25 14.29
C GLU A 4 -5.17 14.77 12.90
N GLU A 5 -4.11 15.59 12.82
CA GLU A 5 -3.65 16.17 11.55
C GLU A 5 -3.20 15.12 10.53
N ALA A 6 -2.49 14.09 10.97
CA ALA A 6 -2.02 13.03 10.08
C ALA A 6 -3.16 12.17 9.52
N TYR A 7 -4.31 12.16 10.19
CA TYR A 7 -5.45 11.30 9.86
C TYR A 7 -6.60 12.06 9.20
N LYS A 8 -6.59 13.39 9.21
CA LYS A 8 -7.68 14.22 8.71
C LYS A 8 -7.59 14.41 7.19
N GLY A 9 -8.66 14.08 6.48
CA GLY A 9 -8.85 14.40 5.07
C GLY A 9 -9.27 15.85 4.83
N SER A 10 -9.27 16.26 3.57
CA SER A 10 -9.71 17.59 3.13
C SER A 10 -11.20 17.82 3.38
N ASP A 11 -11.99 16.76 3.42
CA ASP A 11 -13.41 16.75 3.79
C ASP A 11 -13.68 16.83 5.31
N GLY A 12 -12.62 16.92 6.13
CA GLY A 12 -12.70 17.03 7.58
C GLY A 12 -12.92 15.70 8.31
N ARG A 13 -12.99 14.56 7.62
CA ARG A 13 -13.12 13.22 8.23
C ARG A 13 -11.77 12.62 8.56
N HIS A 14 -11.75 11.67 9.50
CA HIS A 14 -10.56 10.91 9.85
C HIS A 14 -10.50 9.58 9.12
N TYR A 15 -9.39 9.31 8.46
CA TYR A 15 -9.11 8.10 7.69
C TYR A 15 -7.97 7.33 8.36
N CYS A 16 -8.33 6.34 9.18
CA CYS A 16 -7.40 5.55 9.99
C CYS A 16 -7.04 4.22 9.33
N GLY A 17 -5.93 4.19 8.58
CA GLY A 17 -5.34 2.93 8.08
C GLY A 17 -6.28 2.08 7.24
N LEU A 18 -6.66 2.55 6.05
CA LEU A 18 -7.56 1.82 5.18
C LEU A 18 -6.85 0.73 4.37
N GLY A 19 -7.38 -0.48 4.42
CA GLY A 19 -7.05 -1.56 3.48
C GLY A 19 -5.59 -2.02 3.49
N LEU A 20 -5.18 -2.63 2.38
CA LEU A 20 -3.89 -3.28 2.18
C LEU A 20 -2.71 -2.32 2.36
N GLY A 21 -2.84 -1.11 1.83
CA GLY A 21 -1.79 -0.08 1.89
C GLY A 21 -1.77 0.74 3.17
N GLN A 22 -2.70 0.49 4.10
CA GLN A 22 -2.90 1.32 5.29
C GLN A 22 -3.03 2.82 4.93
N TRP A 23 -3.79 3.12 3.86
CA TRP A 23 -3.97 4.49 3.39
C TRP A 23 -4.62 5.34 4.48
N THR A 24 -3.88 6.35 4.93
CA THR A 24 -4.19 7.17 6.10
C THR A 24 -4.30 8.64 5.70
N GLY A 25 -5.19 9.38 6.37
CA GLY A 25 -5.40 10.81 6.10
C GLY A 25 -5.83 11.09 4.65
N PRO A 26 -5.25 12.10 3.98
CA PRO A 26 -5.60 12.44 2.59
C PRO A 26 -5.44 11.29 1.60
N ARG A 27 -4.52 10.34 1.86
CA ARG A 27 -4.37 9.15 1.02
C ARG A 27 -5.58 8.21 1.16
N GLY A 28 -6.11 8.07 2.37
CA GLY A 28 -7.31 7.28 2.65
C GLY A 28 -8.57 7.91 2.06
N GLU A 29 -8.70 9.23 2.15
CA GLU A 29 -9.75 9.99 1.46
C GLU A 29 -9.72 9.74 -0.05
N GLY A 30 -8.52 9.78 -0.66
CA GLY A 30 -8.33 9.53 -2.08
C GLY A 30 -8.77 8.13 -2.51
N LEU A 31 -8.51 7.09 -1.70
CA LEU A 31 -9.00 5.72 -1.95
C LEU A 31 -10.54 5.66 -1.94
N VAL A 32 -11.18 6.28 -0.95
CA VAL A 32 -12.64 6.31 -0.84
C VAL A 32 -13.26 7.08 -2.01
N LYS A 33 -12.66 8.21 -2.38
CA LYS A 33 -13.06 9.01 -3.54
C LYS A 33 -12.92 8.24 -4.84
N TYR A 34 -11.78 7.59 -5.08
CA TYR A 34 -11.55 6.77 -6.26
C TYR A 34 -12.60 5.66 -6.39
N GLY A 35 -12.90 4.94 -5.30
CA GLY A 35 -13.97 3.94 -5.28
C GLY A 35 -15.32 4.54 -5.69
N LYS A 36 -15.72 5.63 -5.04
CA LYS A 36 -17.00 6.31 -5.31
C LYS A 36 -17.11 6.78 -6.78
N GLU A 37 -16.08 7.42 -7.31
CA GLU A 37 -16.07 7.95 -8.69
C GLU A 37 -16.15 6.86 -9.75
N ASN A 38 -15.68 5.65 -9.44
CA ASN A 38 -15.70 4.51 -10.35
C ASN A 38 -16.86 3.54 -10.09
N GLY A 39 -17.79 3.88 -9.18
CA GLY A 39 -18.91 3.00 -8.81
C GLY A 39 -18.48 1.70 -8.12
N LYS A 40 -17.31 1.71 -7.46
CA LYS A 40 -16.72 0.54 -6.79
C LYS A 40 -16.63 0.74 -5.28
N GLY A 41 -16.69 -0.37 -4.54
CA GLY A 41 -16.38 -0.37 -3.12
C GLY A 41 -14.88 -0.15 -2.90
N TRP A 42 -14.50 0.91 -2.17
CA TRP A 42 -13.10 1.21 -1.82
C TRP A 42 -12.40 0.03 -1.11
N TYR A 43 -13.17 -0.79 -0.39
CA TYR A 43 -12.72 -1.97 0.34
C TYR A 43 -12.44 -3.18 -0.55
N SER A 44 -12.86 -3.17 -1.82
CA SER A 44 -12.59 -4.30 -2.72
C SER A 44 -11.12 -4.38 -3.09
N LEU A 45 -10.59 -5.61 -3.19
CA LEU A 45 -9.20 -5.86 -3.58
C LEU A 45 -8.84 -5.15 -4.90
N GLN A 46 -9.70 -5.29 -5.92
CA GLN A 46 -9.49 -4.68 -7.22
C GLN A 46 -9.36 -3.15 -7.12
N THR A 47 -10.24 -2.49 -6.37
CA THR A 47 -10.21 -1.02 -6.23
C THR A 47 -8.95 -0.56 -5.51
N GLN A 48 -8.53 -1.27 -4.46
CA GLN A 48 -7.30 -0.95 -3.74
C GLN A 48 -6.06 -1.10 -4.62
N MET A 49 -5.98 -2.17 -5.42
CA MET A 49 -4.89 -2.40 -6.36
C MET A 49 -4.86 -1.33 -7.46
N GLU A 50 -6.01 -1.03 -8.07
CA GLU A 50 -6.10 0.03 -9.09
C GLU A 50 -5.70 1.39 -8.52
N TYR A 51 -6.17 1.72 -7.32
CA TYR A 51 -5.88 3.00 -6.67
C TYR A 51 -4.39 3.14 -6.34
N ALA A 52 -3.71 2.08 -5.89
CA ALA A 52 -2.26 2.11 -5.65
C ALA A 52 -1.45 2.59 -6.88
N PHE A 53 -1.94 2.29 -8.09
CA PHE A 53 -1.33 2.74 -9.35
C PHE A 53 -1.92 4.04 -9.91
N LYS A 54 -2.90 4.66 -9.24
CA LYS A 54 -3.55 5.93 -9.63
C LYS A 54 -3.52 6.99 -8.52
N GLU A 55 -2.82 6.75 -7.43
CA GLU A 55 -2.72 7.60 -6.25
C GLU A 55 -2.02 8.96 -6.52
N GLY A 56 -1.44 9.14 -7.71
CA GLY A 56 -0.77 10.38 -8.12
C GLY A 56 0.74 10.29 -7.89
N PRO A 57 1.40 11.25 -7.22
CA PRO A 57 2.85 11.23 -7.02
C PRO A 57 3.38 9.96 -6.35
N THR A 58 2.59 9.36 -5.45
CA THR A 58 2.94 8.12 -4.75
C THR A 58 2.97 6.89 -5.68
N THR A 59 2.27 6.93 -6.82
CA THR A 59 2.30 5.87 -7.84
C THR A 59 3.71 5.63 -8.37
N GLU A 60 4.45 6.70 -8.67
CA GLU A 60 5.79 6.58 -9.24
C GLU A 60 6.79 6.03 -8.21
N VAL A 61 6.58 6.31 -6.93
CA VAL A 61 7.33 5.68 -5.84
C VAL A 61 7.05 4.19 -5.78
N LEU A 62 5.77 3.78 -5.84
CA LEU A 62 5.40 2.36 -5.86
C LEU A 62 6.05 1.63 -7.03
N LYS A 63 5.92 2.18 -8.25
CA LYS A 63 6.52 1.59 -9.46
C LYS A 63 8.02 1.39 -9.30
N LYS A 64 8.75 2.39 -8.78
CA LYS A 64 10.18 2.28 -8.50
C LYS A 64 10.49 1.18 -7.49
N CYS A 65 9.71 1.04 -6.43
CA CYS A 65 9.89 -0.05 -5.46
C CYS A 65 9.73 -1.42 -6.12
N LEU A 66 8.79 -1.56 -7.06
CA LEU A 66 8.48 -2.82 -7.74
C LEU A 66 9.56 -3.25 -8.75
N VAL A 67 10.30 -2.32 -9.34
CA VAL A 67 11.30 -2.64 -10.38
C VAL A 67 12.75 -2.55 -9.92
N ASN A 68 13.04 -1.85 -8.81
CA ASN A 68 14.40 -1.64 -8.31
C ASN A 68 14.71 -2.50 -7.08
N SER A 69 14.52 -3.83 -7.19
CA SER A 69 14.83 -4.76 -6.11
C SER A 69 15.48 -6.02 -6.68
N GLU A 70 16.64 -6.41 -6.15
CA GLU A 70 17.37 -7.62 -6.55
C GLU A 70 16.98 -8.84 -5.69
N SER A 71 16.29 -8.60 -4.57
CA SER A 71 15.83 -9.64 -3.65
C SER A 71 14.46 -9.32 -3.03
N THR A 72 13.80 -10.34 -2.49
CA THR A 72 12.55 -10.17 -1.71
C THR A 72 12.77 -9.28 -0.48
N ARG A 73 13.97 -9.33 0.11
CA ARG A 73 14.39 -8.52 1.25
C ARG A 73 14.42 -7.02 0.89
N GLU A 74 15.04 -6.68 -0.24
CA GLU A 74 15.07 -5.32 -0.78
C GLU A 74 13.69 -4.82 -1.21
N GLY A 75 12.89 -5.70 -1.84
CA GLY A 75 11.51 -5.37 -2.20
C GLY A 75 10.67 -4.95 -0.99
N VAL A 76 10.81 -5.66 0.14
CA VAL A 76 10.16 -5.25 1.38
C VAL A 76 10.70 -3.92 1.89
N ASP A 77 12.02 -3.73 1.93
CA ASP A 77 12.61 -2.48 2.42
C ASP A 77 12.17 -1.27 1.59
N ASN A 78 12.17 -1.39 0.28
CA ASN A 78 11.76 -0.33 -0.63
C ASN A 78 10.31 0.09 -0.39
N VAL A 79 9.39 -0.88 -0.33
CA VAL A 79 7.96 -0.59 -0.07
C VAL A 79 7.77 -0.01 1.34
N TYR A 80 8.40 -0.59 2.35
CA TYR A 80 8.32 -0.15 3.75
C TYR A 80 8.81 1.29 3.93
N GLN A 81 9.98 1.60 3.38
CA GLN A 81 10.66 2.88 3.58
C GLN A 81 10.06 3.99 2.71
N PHE A 82 9.82 3.73 1.43
CA PHE A 82 9.49 4.79 0.48
C PHE A 82 8.00 4.91 0.20
N TRP A 83 7.30 3.80 -0.01
CA TRP A 83 5.87 3.83 -0.35
C TRP A 83 4.96 3.94 0.88
N GLU A 84 5.18 3.09 1.89
CA GLU A 84 4.41 3.12 3.14
C GLU A 84 4.89 4.24 4.05
N ARG A 85 6.21 4.44 4.17
CA ARG A 85 6.84 5.31 5.17
C ARG A 85 6.41 4.91 6.59
N ALA A 86 6.34 3.60 6.85
CA ALA A 86 5.64 3.05 8.00
C ALA A 86 6.26 3.44 9.35
N ASN A 87 7.60 3.60 9.42
CA ASN A 87 8.32 3.94 10.66
C ASN A 87 7.98 3.02 11.86
N VAL A 88 7.73 1.74 11.59
CA VAL A 88 7.48 0.69 12.60
C VAL A 88 8.50 -0.44 12.40
N PRO A 89 9.75 -0.27 12.87
CA PRO A 89 10.82 -1.23 12.62
C PRO A 89 10.51 -2.64 13.16
N ASP A 90 9.77 -2.73 14.26
CA ASP A 90 9.36 -4.01 14.86
C ASP A 90 8.44 -4.85 13.94
N SER A 91 7.85 -4.24 12.91
CA SER A 91 7.06 -4.96 11.90
C SER A 91 7.89 -5.65 10.82
N LEU A 92 9.17 -5.26 10.66
CA LEU A 92 10.03 -5.75 9.58
C LEU A 92 10.23 -7.27 9.58
N PRO A 93 10.46 -7.95 10.72
CA PRO A 93 10.60 -9.42 10.74
C PRO A 93 9.38 -10.13 10.13
N THR A 94 8.17 -9.69 10.46
CA THR A 94 6.92 -10.26 9.93
C THR A 94 6.77 -9.98 8.43
N ARG A 95 7.18 -8.80 7.97
CA ARG A 95 7.15 -8.43 6.54
C ARG A 95 8.09 -9.29 5.71
N TYR A 96 9.32 -9.52 6.20
CA TYR A 96 10.26 -10.42 5.53
C TYR A 96 9.78 -11.86 5.51
N ALA A 97 9.19 -12.34 6.61
CA ALA A 97 8.59 -13.67 6.68
C ALA A 97 7.45 -13.82 5.66
N GLY A 98 6.57 -12.81 5.56
CA GLY A 98 5.50 -12.78 4.55
C GLY A 98 6.04 -12.82 3.12
N ALA A 99 7.03 -11.99 2.79
CA ALA A 99 7.63 -12.00 1.45
C ALA A 99 8.28 -13.35 1.11
N LYS A 100 8.99 -13.96 2.07
CA LYS A 100 9.59 -15.30 1.90
C LYS A 100 8.55 -16.39 1.67
N GLN A 101 7.39 -16.29 2.30
CA GLN A 101 6.27 -17.23 2.12
C GLN A 101 5.57 -17.03 0.77
N TRP A 102 5.19 -15.81 0.43
CA TRP A 102 4.30 -15.54 -0.71
C TRP A 102 5.02 -15.47 -2.05
N TYR A 103 6.28 -15.04 -2.08
CA TYR A 103 7.05 -14.92 -3.33
C TYR A 103 7.11 -16.22 -4.14
N PRO A 104 7.52 -17.39 -3.59
CA PRO A 104 7.56 -18.62 -4.37
C PRO A 104 6.18 -19.06 -4.87
N PHE A 105 5.14 -18.87 -4.05
CA PHE A 105 3.75 -19.19 -4.42
C PHE A 105 3.29 -18.36 -5.63
N ILE A 106 3.49 -17.04 -5.58
CA ILE A 106 3.11 -16.13 -6.67
C ILE A 106 3.95 -16.41 -7.91
N LYS A 107 5.26 -16.65 -7.75
CA LYS A 107 6.16 -16.96 -8.86
C LYS A 107 5.71 -18.21 -9.62
N ASN A 108 5.30 -19.26 -8.92
CA ASN A 108 4.79 -20.47 -9.56
C ASN A 108 3.53 -20.20 -10.40
N ILE A 109 2.57 -19.45 -9.85
CA ILE A 109 1.36 -19.04 -10.58
C ILE A 109 1.70 -18.26 -11.85
N VAL A 110 2.63 -17.30 -11.76
CA VAL A 110 3.02 -16.45 -12.89
C VAL A 110 3.78 -17.25 -13.95
N ASP A 111 4.66 -18.16 -13.53
CA ASP A 111 5.43 -19.02 -14.43
C ASP A 111 4.56 -20.14 -15.06
N GLY A 112 3.31 -20.29 -14.63
CA GLY A 112 2.36 -21.29 -15.17
C GLY A 112 2.56 -22.70 -14.61
N ASN A 113 3.17 -22.83 -13.43
CA ASN A 113 3.42 -24.10 -12.74
C ASN A 113 2.41 -24.36 -11.61
#